data_AF-A0A349VW21-F1
#
_entry.id   AF-A0A349VW21-F1
#
_cell.length_a   1.000
_cell.length_b   1.000
_cell.length_c   1.000
_cell.angle_alpha   90.00
_cell.angle_beta   90.00
_cell.angle_gamma   90.00
#
_symmetry.space_group_name_H-M   'P 1'
#
loop_
_entity.id
_entity.type
_entity.pdbx_description
1 polymer ?
#
loop_
_entity_poly.entity_id
_entity_poly.type
_entity_poly.pdbx_seq_one_letter_code
_entity_poly.pdbx_strand_id
1 'polypeptide(L)' 'MYFSKIENYIANIGYTITHKDTKEGIFVIENEDDGIRNLIVGIAQPILIFEQYLFTISNDTMDMFKSLLIKNRDII' A
#
# COMPACT_ATOMS: atom_id res chain seq x y z
N MET A 1 14.06 -6.81 -14.66
CA MET A 1 14.26 -6.77 -13.20
C MET A 1 13.48 -5.57 -12.65
N TYR A 2 12.18 -5.73 -12.38
CA TYR A 2 11.33 -4.61 -11.92
C TYR A 2 11.58 -4.25 -10.46
N PHE A 3 12.03 -5.21 -9.64
CA PHE A 3 12.36 -5.01 -8.23
C PHE A 3 13.27 -3.80 -7.99
N SER A 4 14.48 -3.79 -8.58
CA SER A 4 15.42 -2.68 -8.42
C SER A 4 14.91 -1.36 -9.01
N LYS A 5 14.08 -1.42 -10.06
CA LYS A 5 13.46 -0.22 -10.62
C LYS A 5 12.48 0.40 -9.61
N ILE A 6 11.63 -0.40 -8.99
CA ILE A 6 10.68 0.05 -7.96
C ILE A 6 11.40 0.51 -6.70
N GLU A 7 12.43 -0.22 -6.24
CA GLU A 7 13.27 0.18 -5.10
C GLU A 7 13.87 1.58 -5.31
N ASN A 8 14.42 1.84 -6.50
CA ASN A 8 14.95 3.16 -6.84
C ASN A 8 13.87 4.24 -6.86
N TYR A 9 12.66 3.94 -7.36
CA TYR A 9 11.56 4.90 -7.30
C TYR A 9 11.22 5.26 -5.85
N ILE A 10 11.02 4.26 -4.99
CA ILE A 10 10.70 4.44 -3.56
C ILE A 10 11.75 5.34 -2.89
N ALA A 11 13.04 5.07 -3.12
CA ALA A 11 14.11 5.88 -2.55
C ALA A 11 14.12 7.32 -3.07
N ASN A 12 13.88 7.53 -4.38
CA ASN A 12 13.88 8.86 -5.00
C ASN A 12 12.71 9.74 -4.54
N ILE A 13 11.57 9.15 -4.19
CA ILE A 13 10.42 9.89 -3.65
C ILE A 13 10.54 10.17 -2.14
N GLY A 14 11.62 9.73 -1.49
CA GLY A 14 11.88 10.00 -0.07
C GLY A 14 11.19 9.04 0.90
N TYR A 15 10.67 7.91 0.41
CA TYR A 15 10.01 6.92 1.27
C TYR A 15 11.07 6.00 1.91
N THR A 16 10.85 5.65 3.17
CA THR A 16 11.73 4.73 3.90
C THR A 16 11.28 3.29 3.65
N ILE A 17 12.20 2.43 3.22
CA ILE A 17 11.94 0.98 3.10
C ILE A 17 12.24 0.33 4.46
N THR A 18 11.21 -0.10 5.19
CA THR A 18 11.35 -0.76 6.49
C THR A 18 11.57 -2.26 6.35
N HIS A 19 11.06 -2.86 5.28
CA HIS A 19 11.25 -4.27 4.97
C HIS A 19 11.25 -4.49 3.45
N LYS A 20 11.99 -5.51 2.98
CA LYS A 20 11.93 -5.96 1.59
C LYS A 20 12.20 -7.45 1.47
N ASP A 21 11.49 -8.10 0.57
CA ASP A 21 11.68 -9.50 0.20
C ASP A 21 11.80 -9.61 -1.32
N THR A 22 13.01 -9.92 -1.80
CA THR A 22 13.29 -10.05 -3.23
C THR A 22 12.69 -11.33 -3.85
N LYS A 23 12.46 -12.38 -3.05
CA LYS A 23 11.87 -13.64 -3.55
C LYS A 23 10.39 -13.45 -3.81
N GLU A 24 9.69 -12.84 -2.87
CA GLU A 24 8.25 -12.56 -2.98
C GLU A 24 7.96 -11.26 -3.75
N GLY A 25 8.96 -10.41 -3.97
CA GLY A 25 8.82 -9.16 -4.71
C GLY A 25 8.09 -8.08 -3.92
N ILE A 26 8.31 -8.01 -2.61
CA ILE A 26 7.57 -7.14 -1.68
C ILE A 26 8.50 -6.08 -1.08
N PHE A 27 7.98 -4.87 -0.91
CA PHE A 27 8.52 -3.83 -0.04
C PHE A 27 7.49 -3.41 1.00
N VAL A 28 7.95 -3.05 2.18
CA VAL A 28 7.15 -2.28 3.15
C VAL A 28 7.78 -0.91 3.25
N ILE A 29 6.97 0.12 3.01
CA ILE A 29 7.42 1.51 2.95
C ILE A 29 6.65 2.40 3.92
N GLU A 30 7.31 3.46 4.37
CA GLU A 30 6.76 4.45 5.28
C GLU A 30 7.18 5.87 4.88
N ASN A 31 6.26 6.82 5.09
CA ASN A 31 6.50 8.25 5.01
C ASN A 31 5.49 8.94 5.93
N GLU A 32 5.95 9.42 7.09
CA GLU A 32 5.08 10.06 8.08
C GLU A 32 4.50 11.39 7.59
N ASP A 33 5.26 12.15 6.79
CA ASP A 33 4.83 13.44 6.25
C ASP A 33 3.62 13.29 5.30
N ASP A 34 3.59 12.18 4.56
CA ASP A 34 2.48 11.81 3.67
C ASP A 34 1.38 11.00 4.39
N GLY A 35 1.54 10.72 5.68
CA GLY A 35 0.61 9.87 6.46
C GLY A 35 0.63 8.40 6.05
N ILE A 36 1.68 7.93 5.39
CA ILE A 36 1.86 6.54 4.92
C ILE A 36 2.63 5.73 5.95
N ARG A 37 2.03 4.63 6.41
CA ARG A 37 2.63 3.74 7.40
C ARG A 37 2.36 2.29 7.06
N ASN A 38 3.40 1.46 7.07
CA ASN A 38 3.36 0.05 6.69
C ASN A 38 2.64 -0.21 5.35
N LEU A 39 2.89 0.62 4.34
CA LEU A 39 2.35 0.39 2.99
C LEU A 39 3.14 -0.74 2.32
N ILE A 40 2.43 -1.80 1.93
CA ILE A 40 2.99 -2.94 1.24
C ILE A 40 2.97 -2.66 -0.26
N VAL A 41 4.12 -2.76 -0.91
CA VAL A 41 4.28 -2.65 -2.37
C VAL A 41 4.68 -4.02 -2.91
N GLY A 42 3.73 -4.71 -3.56
CA GLY A 42 3.92 -6.04 -4.12
C GLY A 42 4.06 -6.03 -5.65
N ILE A 43 5.12 -6.63 -6.18
CA ILE A 43 5.37 -6.72 -7.63
C ILE A 43 4.80 -8.03 -8.18
N ALA A 44 3.58 -7.98 -8.69
CA ALA A 44 2.89 -9.11 -9.33
C ALA A 44 2.77 -8.87 -10.83
N GLN A 45 3.81 -9.13 -11.63
CA GLN A 45 3.84 -8.73 -13.04
C GLN A 45 2.61 -9.20 -13.84
N PRO A 46 2.01 -8.33 -14.68
CA PRO A 46 2.44 -6.97 -15.03
C PRO A 46 1.93 -5.86 -14.09
N ILE A 47 1.29 -6.21 -12.97
CA ILE A 47 0.69 -5.25 -12.03
C ILE A 47 1.63 -4.95 -10.85
N LEU A 48 1.41 -3.77 -10.26
CA LEU A 48 2.02 -3.35 -8.99
C LEU A 48 0.87 -3.17 -7.99
N ILE A 49 0.93 -3.88 -6.88
CA ILE A 49 -0.11 -3.88 -5.85
C ILE A 49 0.36 -2.99 -4.70
N PHE A 50 -0.50 -2.07 -4.29
CA PHE A 50 -0.30 -1.22 -3.11
C PHE A 50 -1.37 -1.59 -2.09
N GLU A 51 -0.96 -2.06 -0.92
CA GLU A 51 -1.86 -2.49 0.13
C GLU A 51 -1.44 -1.87 1.47
N GLN A 52 -2.34 -1.13 2.09
CA GLN A 52 -2.13 -0.55 3.41
C GLN A 52 -3.21 -1.05 4.36
N TYR A 53 -2.79 -1.54 5.52
CA TYR A 53 -3.72 -1.81 6.60
C TYR A 53 -4.32 -0.49 7.12
N LEU A 54 -5.65 -0.38 7.07
CA LEU A 54 -6.36 0.79 7.61
C LEU A 54 -6.84 0.52 9.04
N PHE A 55 -7.70 -0.48 9.23
CA PHE A 55 -8.26 -0.86 10.53
C PHE A 55 -8.96 -2.23 10.44
N THR A 56 -9.12 -2.87 11.60
CA THR A 56 -10.01 -4.03 11.77
C THR A 56 -11.42 -3.54 12.07
N ILE A 57 -12.41 -4.08 11.36
CA ILE A 57 -13.82 -3.82 11.65
C ILE A 57 -14.25 -4.71 12.81
N SER A 58 -14.57 -4.10 13.95
CA SER A 58 -14.98 -4.83 15.17
C SER A 58 -16.50 -4.89 15.37
N ASN A 59 -17.27 -3.98 14.76
CA ASN A 59 -18.73 -3.92 14.85
C ASN A 59 -19.28 -3.65 13.46
N ASP A 60 -19.69 -4.71 12.78
CA ASP A 60 -20.07 -4.68 11.38
C ASP A 60 -21.53 -4.23 11.22
N THR A 61 -21.73 -3.16 10.45
CA THR A 61 -23.07 -2.69 10.10
C THR A 61 -23.17 -2.54 8.59
N MET A 62 -24.34 -2.87 8.05
CA MET A 62 -24.63 -2.69 6.63
C MET A 62 -24.39 -1.24 6.18
N ASP A 63 -24.76 -0.27 7.03
CA ASP A 63 -24.57 1.16 6.74
C ASP A 63 -23.10 1.57 6.65
N MET A 64 -22.24 1.00 7.51
CA MET A 64 -20.79 1.23 7.44
C MET A 64 -20.21 0.69 6.13
N PHE A 65 -20.50 -0.56 5.76
CA PHE A 65 -20.01 -1.13 4.50
C PHE A 65 -20.52 -0.37 3.27
N LYS A 66 -21.81 0.03 3.29
CA LYS A 66 -22.38 0.86 2.24
C LYS A 66 -21.66 2.20 2.12
N SER A 67 -21.33 2.83 3.25
CA SER A 67 -20.58 4.09 3.28
C SER A 67 -19.14 3.93 2.74
N LEU A 68 -18.47 2.83 3.06
CA LEU A 68 -17.15 2.49 2.50
C LEU A 68 -17.21 2.29 0.98
N LEU A 69 -18.23 1.57 0.48
CA LEU A 69 -18.44 1.38 -0.95
C LEU A 69 -18.75 2.69 -1.69
N ILE A 70 -19.49 3.60 -1.06
CA ILE A 70 -19.75 4.94 -1.62
C ILE A 70 -18.44 5.73 -1.70
N LYS A 71 -17.61 5.70 -0.65
CA LYS A 71 -16.28 6.35 -0.66
C LYS A 71 -15.38 5.86 -1.80
N ASN A 72 -15.50 4.60 -2.22
CA ASN A 72 -14.72 4.10 -3.37
C ASN A 72 -14.98 4.89 -4.67
N ARG A 73 -16.12 5.60 -4.79
CA ARG A 73 -16.39 6.48 -5.94
C ARG A 73 -15.64 7.81 -5.88
N ASP A 74 -15.36 8.31 -4.68
CA ASP A 74 -14.66 9.60 -4.49
C ASP A 74 -13.14 9.47 -4.63
N ILE A 75 -12.60 8.25 -4.55
CA ILE A 75 -11.16 7.94 -4.54
C ILE A 75 -10.60 7.70 -5.97
N ILE A 76 -11.45 7.62 -7.00
CA ILE A 76 -11.04 7.33 -8.41
C ILE A 76 -10.42 8.55 -9.08
#